data_AF-A0A6M1SI41-F1
#
_entry.id   AF-A0A6M1SI41-F1
#
_cell.length_a   1.000
_cell.length_b   1.000
_cell.length_c   1.000
_cell.angle_alpha   90.00
_cell.angle_beta   90.00
_cell.angle_gamma   90.00
#
_symmetry.space_group_name_H-M   'P 1'
#
loop_
_entity.id
_entity.type
_entity.pdbx_description
1 polymer ?
#
loop_
_entity_poly.entity_id
_entity_poly.type
_entity_poly.pdbx_seq_one_letter_code
_entity_poly.pdbx_strand_id
1 'polypeptide(L)'
;MASPLSKSQQSDFYNRSYLGLEPAPEYVVPESVVASVYRNFFLNVGEGQVVDKFSKDEDIVRPIHEKLQFLSEEHNIQLKDFLDIPKPKSSYLDKENYYGWQPLIPNMGVIVAPVRPSGSNPWNPGRMFTKVLSFGAGSEEELNSLLEECLDIFSIPETDNPIAQLLNKVFSNLSQQRKSIEEIELDRNFEIAQAAKQFNSERFPAIFLKADLKVLRDIKDKVSLRQWLSIIESYLRILLTSHARWVMHANMVVWNAFREKLDRNATSLNIVEKTFTGLKGFDINERLTSQIKSEVANYIYARIGINLALEHFPSSIQEFRSPGDYKQWIEQIEFNSEKKKKFDTAYEEITHEEINKINSKSGVGRNIHFFVKHLLGQRQVIHEKDKNYDQGYWTVKTGDYNAAPWIFKTGPVATLLLSSLSIDGKYGSALDISKTLSRFGWEINPDALALSDLGEAFNKLGITLDSPDGERGVIIKNPFSD
;
A
#
# COMPACT_ATOMS: atom_id res chain seq x y z
N MET A 1 -13.15 -10.42 29.34
CA MET A 1 -12.47 -11.34 28.40
C MET A 1 -11.14 -10.71 28.01
N ALA A 2 -10.14 -11.46 27.53
CA ALA A 2 -8.99 -10.77 26.94
C ALA A 2 -9.36 -10.21 25.55
N SER A 3 -8.54 -9.32 25.00
CA SER A 3 -8.90 -8.56 23.80
C SER A 3 -8.88 -9.44 22.54
N PRO A 4 -9.98 -9.52 21.75
CA PRO A 4 -10.02 -10.24 20.46
C PRO A 4 -9.17 -9.57 19.37
N LEU A 5 -8.54 -8.44 19.68
CA LEU A 5 -7.52 -7.77 18.86
C LEU A 5 -6.09 -8.18 19.22
N SER A 6 -5.88 -8.96 20.28
CA SER A 6 -4.54 -9.41 20.69
C SER A 6 -4.11 -10.64 19.89
N LYS A 7 -2.82 -10.73 19.52
CA LYS A 7 -2.29 -11.87 18.73
C LYS A 7 -2.57 -13.24 19.35
N SER A 8 -2.65 -13.32 20.67
CA SER A 8 -2.92 -14.56 21.43
C SER A 8 -4.39 -14.97 21.46
N GLN A 9 -5.30 -14.11 21.00
CA GLN A 9 -6.75 -14.36 21.05
C GLN A 9 -7.47 -14.09 19.74
N GLN A 10 -6.74 -13.61 18.73
CA GLN A 10 -7.26 -13.67 17.38
C GLN A 10 -7.40 -15.13 16.99
N SER A 11 -8.57 -15.48 16.48
CA SER A 11 -8.78 -16.76 15.85
C SER A 11 -7.74 -16.95 14.75
N ASP A 12 -6.95 -18.04 14.80
CA ASP A 12 -6.00 -18.40 13.75
C ASP A 12 -6.68 -18.42 12.36
N PHE A 13 -7.98 -18.73 12.34
CA PHE A 13 -8.82 -18.68 11.14
C PHE A 13 -8.93 -17.27 10.55
N TYR A 14 -9.15 -16.23 11.37
CA TYR A 14 -9.24 -14.84 10.88
C TYR A 14 -7.89 -14.38 10.30
N ASN A 15 -6.79 -14.73 10.96
CA ASN A 15 -5.46 -14.29 10.54
C ASN A 15 -5.00 -14.93 9.23
N ARG A 16 -5.45 -16.15 8.94
CA ARG A 16 -5.20 -16.84 7.66
C ARG A 16 -6.23 -16.50 6.58
N SER A 17 -7.30 -15.78 6.94
CA SER A 17 -8.33 -15.37 5.99
C SER A 17 -7.90 -14.18 5.12
N TYR A 18 -8.65 -13.94 4.05
CA TYR A 18 -8.46 -12.74 3.22
C TYR A 18 -8.80 -11.42 3.92
N LEU A 19 -9.51 -11.46 5.06
CA LEU A 19 -9.86 -10.30 5.88
C LEU A 19 -8.71 -9.82 6.78
N GLY A 20 -7.65 -10.62 6.91
CA GLY A 20 -6.50 -10.29 7.73
C GLY A 20 -5.59 -9.23 7.11
N LEU A 21 -5.37 -8.13 7.84
CA LEU A 21 -4.28 -7.18 7.59
C LEU A 21 -3.02 -7.51 8.42
N GLU A 22 -2.78 -8.76 8.82
CA GLU A 22 -1.66 -9.10 9.72
C GLU A 22 -0.33 -9.37 8.97
N PRO A 23 0.82 -8.90 9.50
CA PRO A 23 0.92 -7.96 10.61
C PRO A 23 0.32 -6.60 10.24
N ALA A 24 -0.40 -5.97 11.17
CA ALA A 24 -1.09 -4.70 10.92
C ALA A 24 -0.13 -3.67 10.30
N PRO A 25 -0.53 -2.97 9.20
CA PRO A 25 0.28 -1.90 8.64
C PRO A 25 0.59 -0.83 9.68
N GLU A 26 1.83 -0.39 9.68
CA GLU A 26 2.36 0.59 10.62
C GLU A 26 2.73 1.89 9.91
N TYR A 27 3.11 2.90 10.71
CA TYR A 27 3.80 4.05 10.16
C TYR A 27 5.04 3.56 9.39
N VAL A 28 5.12 3.95 8.12
CA VAL A 28 6.22 3.60 7.23
C VAL A 28 6.58 4.83 6.42
N VAL A 29 7.86 4.99 6.11
CA VAL A 29 8.28 5.97 5.11
C VAL A 29 8.28 5.32 3.73
N PRO A 30 8.00 6.08 2.66
CA PRO A 30 7.87 5.56 1.30
C PRO A 30 9.05 4.72 0.82
N GLU A 31 10.28 5.17 1.10
CA GLU A 31 11.49 4.45 0.71
C GLU A 31 11.61 3.09 1.41
N SER A 32 11.08 2.95 2.63
CA SER A 32 11.06 1.66 3.34
C SER A 32 10.14 0.67 2.64
N VAL A 33 9.12 1.12 1.92
CA VAL A 33 8.26 0.23 1.13
C VAL A 33 9.03 -0.35 -0.05
N VAL A 34 9.74 0.48 -0.81
CA VAL A 34 10.54 -0.01 -1.95
C VAL A 34 11.67 -0.93 -1.49
N ALA A 35 12.40 -0.53 -0.45
CA ALA A 35 13.46 -1.37 0.12
C ALA A 35 12.92 -2.70 0.65
N SER A 36 11.70 -2.70 1.22
CA SER A 36 11.03 -3.92 1.67
C SER A 36 10.62 -4.83 0.53
N VAL A 37 10.12 -4.27 -0.59
CA VAL A 37 9.87 -5.05 -1.81
C VAL A 37 11.17 -5.67 -2.31
N TYR A 38 12.27 -4.89 -2.37
CA TYR A 38 13.55 -5.45 -2.77
C TYR A 38 14.02 -6.59 -1.87
N ARG A 39 13.85 -6.44 -0.56
CA ARG A 39 14.14 -7.52 0.38
C ARG A 39 13.30 -8.76 0.09
N ASN A 40 12.00 -8.64 -0.08
CA ASN A 40 11.16 -9.83 -0.29
C ASN A 40 11.41 -10.56 -1.62
N PHE A 41 11.82 -9.83 -2.67
CA PHE A 41 11.98 -10.37 -4.02
C PHE A 41 13.40 -10.79 -4.34
N PHE A 42 14.42 -10.06 -3.86
CA PHE A 42 15.79 -10.26 -4.31
C PHE A 42 16.74 -10.71 -3.20
N LEU A 43 16.39 -10.54 -1.91
CA LEU A 43 17.35 -10.72 -0.82
C LEU A 43 16.82 -11.66 0.28
N ASN A 44 17.66 -12.53 0.79
CA ASN A 44 17.33 -13.30 2.00
C ASN A 44 17.59 -12.47 3.28
N VAL A 45 16.87 -11.34 3.41
CA VAL A 45 16.97 -10.41 4.55
C VAL A 45 15.58 -10.05 5.06
N GLY A 46 15.26 -10.46 6.29
CA GLY A 46 14.03 -10.05 6.96
C GLY A 46 14.10 -8.61 7.48
N GLU A 47 12.96 -7.92 7.55
CA GLU A 47 12.87 -6.53 8.02
C GLU A 47 13.52 -6.32 9.40
N GLY A 48 13.40 -7.29 10.31
CA GLY A 48 13.98 -7.21 11.65
C GLY A 48 15.51 -7.23 11.66
N GLN A 49 16.12 -7.82 10.63
CA GLN A 49 17.58 -7.96 10.52
C GLN A 49 18.24 -6.70 9.98
N VAL A 50 17.50 -5.83 9.27
CA VAL A 50 18.06 -4.62 8.65
C VAL A 50 18.66 -3.69 9.70
N VAL A 51 17.93 -3.48 10.81
CA VAL A 51 18.40 -2.64 11.91
C VAL A 51 19.62 -3.26 12.58
N ASP A 52 19.65 -4.57 12.80
CA ASP A 52 20.80 -5.23 13.45
C ASP A 52 22.05 -5.22 12.56
N LYS A 53 21.90 -5.52 11.27
CA LYS A 53 23.00 -5.42 10.28
C LYS A 53 23.52 -4.00 10.12
N PHE A 54 22.67 -3.00 10.31
CA PHE A 54 23.03 -1.59 10.19
C PHE A 54 23.67 -1.02 11.47
N SER A 55 22.99 -1.20 12.62
CA SER A 55 23.28 -0.46 13.85
C SER A 55 24.40 -1.05 14.70
N LYS A 56 24.91 -2.24 14.34
CA LYS A 56 25.88 -2.98 15.14
C LYS A 56 27.11 -3.47 14.38
N ASP A 57 27.19 -3.26 13.07
CA ASP A 57 28.23 -3.83 12.23
C ASP A 57 29.02 -2.72 11.51
N GLU A 58 29.91 -2.04 12.24
CA GLU A 58 30.84 -1.07 11.67
C GLU A 58 31.68 -1.70 10.54
N ASP A 59 31.94 -3.01 10.61
CA ASP A 59 32.70 -3.74 9.60
C ASP A 59 31.92 -3.92 8.29
N ILE A 60 30.59 -3.83 8.31
CA ILE A 60 29.75 -3.75 7.10
C ILE A 60 29.69 -2.31 6.57
N VAL A 61 29.45 -1.34 7.46
CA VAL A 61 29.11 0.03 7.08
C VAL A 61 30.32 0.85 6.64
N ARG A 62 31.45 0.76 7.37
CA ARG A 62 32.65 1.55 7.08
C ARG A 62 33.19 1.29 5.66
N PRO A 63 33.33 0.04 5.18
CA PRO A 63 33.81 -0.21 3.82
C PRO A 63 32.89 0.32 2.72
N ILE A 64 31.57 0.36 2.96
CA ILE A 64 30.62 0.97 2.01
C ILE A 64 30.88 2.47 1.92
N HIS A 65 31.05 3.13 3.07
CA HIS A 65 31.30 4.56 3.12
C HIS A 65 32.61 4.93 2.43
N GLU A 66 33.69 4.20 2.75
CA GLU A 66 35.01 4.39 2.12
C GLU A 66 34.94 4.20 0.60
N LYS A 67 34.27 3.15 0.13
CA LYS A 67 34.05 2.93 -1.31
C LYS A 67 33.24 4.06 -1.95
N LEU A 68 32.15 4.49 -1.32
CA LEU A 68 31.33 5.58 -1.84
C LEU A 68 32.09 6.91 -1.91
N GLN A 69 32.90 7.22 -0.89
CA GLN A 69 33.77 8.40 -0.89
C GLN A 69 34.79 8.33 -2.03
N PHE A 70 35.52 7.21 -2.14
CA PHE A 70 36.50 7.00 -3.20
C PHE A 70 35.88 7.15 -4.59
N LEU A 71 34.72 6.53 -4.82
CA LEU A 71 34.04 6.57 -6.11
C LEU A 71 33.46 7.96 -6.42
N SER A 72 33.04 8.71 -5.40
CA SER A 72 32.59 10.11 -5.55
C SER A 72 33.74 11.00 -6.03
N GLU A 73 34.94 10.82 -5.46
CA GLU A 73 36.15 11.54 -5.84
C GLU A 73 36.64 11.16 -7.25
N GLU A 74 36.72 9.85 -7.54
CA GLU A 74 37.19 9.32 -8.83
C GLU A 74 36.33 9.81 -10.00
N HIS A 75 35.01 9.83 -9.83
CA HIS A 75 34.07 10.21 -10.89
C HIS A 75 33.67 11.69 -10.84
N ASN A 76 34.14 12.44 -9.84
CA ASN A 76 33.71 13.81 -9.55
C ASN A 76 32.17 13.96 -9.49
N ILE A 77 31.51 12.99 -8.86
CA ILE A 77 30.04 12.95 -8.70
C ILE A 77 29.69 13.16 -7.22
N GLN A 78 28.70 14.01 -6.96
CA GLN A 78 28.08 14.14 -5.62
C GLN A 78 27.14 12.96 -5.32
N LEU A 79 27.68 11.74 -5.22
CA LEU A 79 26.88 10.53 -4.97
C LEU A 79 26.11 10.62 -3.66
N LYS A 80 26.69 11.28 -2.65
CA LYS A 80 26.03 11.50 -1.37
C LYS A 80 24.70 12.24 -1.53
N ASP A 81 24.68 13.36 -2.26
CA ASP A 81 23.46 14.14 -2.49
C ASP A 81 22.44 13.40 -3.39
N PHE A 82 22.94 12.49 -4.24
CA PHE A 82 22.11 11.61 -5.06
C PHE A 82 21.42 10.51 -4.24
N LEU A 83 22.09 10.00 -3.21
CA LEU A 83 21.59 8.95 -2.32
C LEU A 83 20.72 9.52 -1.20
N ASP A 84 21.05 10.71 -0.68
CA ASP A 84 20.44 11.25 0.52
C ASP A 84 18.93 11.53 0.35
N ILE A 85 18.18 11.02 1.32
CA ILE A 85 16.77 11.23 1.56
C ILE A 85 16.64 12.44 2.49
N PRO A 86 15.79 13.43 2.15
CA PRO A 86 15.50 14.55 3.03
C PRO A 86 15.12 14.15 4.45
N LYS A 87 15.73 14.82 5.43
CA LYS A 87 15.43 14.58 6.85
C LYS A 87 13.99 14.97 7.17
N PRO A 88 13.17 14.05 7.73
CA PRO A 88 11.79 14.35 8.09
C PRO A 88 11.70 15.26 9.33
N LYS A 89 10.65 16.08 9.44
CA LYS A 89 10.35 16.88 10.66
C LYS A 89 9.99 16.01 11.88
N SER A 90 9.61 14.74 11.68
CA SER A 90 9.21 13.84 12.77
C SER A 90 10.33 12.85 13.12
N SER A 91 10.73 12.87 14.39
CA SER A 91 11.91 12.28 15.03
C SER A 91 12.04 10.75 15.06
N TYR A 92 11.33 9.99 14.22
CA TYR A 92 11.49 8.52 14.18
C TYR A 92 12.77 8.09 13.46
N LEU A 93 13.32 8.92 12.57
CA LEU A 93 14.59 8.66 11.86
C LEU A 93 15.76 9.51 12.38
N ASP A 94 15.55 10.32 13.43
CA ASP A 94 16.57 11.18 14.04
C ASP A 94 17.54 10.44 14.98
N LYS A 95 17.37 9.12 15.17
CA LYS A 95 18.39 8.33 15.85
C LYS A 95 19.60 8.24 14.91
N GLU A 96 20.76 8.68 15.37
CA GLU A 96 22.04 8.88 14.65
C GLU A 96 22.55 7.68 13.81
N ASN A 97 21.84 6.56 13.81
CA ASN A 97 22.23 5.29 13.23
C ASN A 97 21.28 4.87 12.11
N TYR A 98 20.97 5.75 11.16
CA TYR A 98 20.32 5.35 9.91
C TYR A 98 20.77 6.23 8.75
N TYR A 99 21.37 5.64 7.70
CA TYR A 99 21.60 6.38 6.46
C TYR A 99 20.26 6.55 5.78
N GLY A 100 19.76 7.78 5.74
CA GLY A 100 18.64 8.15 4.89
C GLY A 100 19.07 8.06 3.43
N TRP A 101 19.32 6.86 2.90
CA TRP A 101 19.65 6.65 1.50
C TRP A 101 18.46 6.04 0.76
N GLN A 102 18.21 6.53 -0.44
CA GLN A 102 17.24 5.96 -1.35
C GLN A 102 17.65 4.53 -1.72
N PRO A 103 16.73 3.55 -1.74
CA PRO A 103 17.01 2.21 -2.25
C PRO A 103 17.08 2.25 -3.77
N LEU A 104 18.17 2.77 -4.32
CA LEU A 104 18.32 2.94 -5.76
C LEU A 104 18.47 1.62 -6.50
N ILE A 105 19.00 0.57 -5.86
CA ILE A 105 19.17 -0.78 -6.42
C ILE A 105 18.74 -1.83 -5.39
N PRO A 106 18.38 -3.06 -5.80
CA PRO A 106 17.96 -4.11 -4.88
C PRO A 106 18.98 -4.39 -3.77
N ASN A 107 20.27 -4.46 -4.09
CA ASN A 107 21.33 -4.79 -3.13
C ASN A 107 21.47 -3.78 -1.97
N MET A 108 21.03 -2.53 -2.15
CA MET A 108 21.01 -1.55 -1.05
C MET A 108 20.01 -1.93 0.05
N GLY A 109 18.95 -2.66 -0.30
CA GLY A 109 17.88 -3.08 0.61
C GLY A 109 18.35 -3.89 1.82
N VAL A 110 19.58 -4.42 1.81
CA VAL A 110 20.19 -5.12 2.95
C VAL A 110 20.32 -4.19 4.17
N ILE A 111 20.59 -2.91 3.95
CA ILE A 111 20.93 -1.96 5.04
C ILE A 111 20.14 -0.65 4.99
N VAL A 112 19.45 -0.33 3.89
CA VAL A 112 18.69 0.93 3.75
C VAL A 112 17.20 0.76 4.03
N ALA A 113 16.60 1.87 4.47
CA ALA A 113 15.19 2.08 4.73
C ALA A 113 14.51 0.92 5.50
N PRO A 114 14.92 0.66 6.75
CA PRO A 114 14.15 -0.20 7.62
C PRO A 114 12.79 0.47 7.90
N VAL A 115 11.77 -0.34 8.14
CA VAL A 115 10.42 0.17 8.49
C VAL A 115 10.42 0.89 9.84
N ARG A 116 11.24 0.43 10.78
CA ARG A 116 11.44 1.08 12.09
C ARG A 116 12.91 1.04 12.48
N PRO A 117 13.42 2.06 13.21
CA PRO A 117 14.82 2.17 13.62
C PRO A 117 15.20 1.23 14.77
N SER A 118 14.22 0.60 15.43
CA SER A 118 14.42 -0.26 16.59
C SER A 118 13.15 -1.06 16.91
N GLY A 119 13.31 -2.24 17.49
CA GLY A 119 12.22 -3.08 18.00
C GLY A 119 12.16 -4.45 17.33
N SER A 120 11.57 -5.44 18.02
CA SER A 120 11.40 -6.79 17.50
C SER A 120 10.22 -6.85 16.51
N ASN A 121 10.41 -7.59 15.42
CA ASN A 121 9.38 -7.93 14.43
C ASN A 121 8.69 -6.72 13.73
N PRO A 122 9.44 -5.91 12.94
CA PRO A 122 8.88 -4.93 12.00
C PRO A 122 7.77 -5.45 11.10
N TRP A 123 6.77 -4.61 10.85
CA TRP A 123 5.85 -4.83 9.75
C TRP A 123 6.63 -4.93 8.43
N ASN A 124 6.18 -5.79 7.52
CA ASN A 124 6.85 -6.08 6.25
C ASN A 124 5.98 -5.62 5.05
N PRO A 125 6.20 -4.40 4.52
CA PRO A 125 5.49 -3.90 3.34
C PRO A 125 5.64 -4.79 2.11
N GLY A 126 6.82 -5.39 1.88
CA GLY A 126 7.04 -6.27 0.75
C GLY A 126 6.19 -7.54 0.81
N ARG A 127 5.92 -8.07 2.02
CA ARG A 127 4.96 -9.17 2.20
C ARG A 127 3.52 -8.73 1.94
N MET A 128 3.17 -7.49 2.24
CA MET A 128 1.87 -6.96 1.84
C MET A 128 1.77 -6.89 0.30
N PHE A 129 2.82 -6.46 -0.38
CA PHE A 129 2.87 -6.44 -1.84
C PHE A 129 2.75 -7.84 -2.46
N THR A 130 3.42 -8.86 -1.91
CA THR A 130 3.24 -10.25 -2.36
C THR A 130 1.82 -10.76 -2.14
N LYS A 131 1.17 -10.37 -1.04
CA LYS A 131 -0.26 -10.64 -0.83
C LYS A 131 -1.15 -9.98 -1.89
N VAL A 132 -0.85 -8.75 -2.31
CA VAL A 132 -1.59 -8.10 -3.42
C VAL A 132 -1.42 -8.88 -4.73
N LEU A 133 -0.21 -9.37 -5.03
CA LEU A 133 0.03 -10.20 -6.22
C LEU A 133 -0.83 -11.46 -6.22
N SER A 134 -0.82 -12.18 -5.10
CA SER A 134 -1.66 -13.37 -4.92
C SER A 134 -3.15 -13.07 -5.11
N PHE A 135 -3.61 -11.92 -4.61
CA PHE A 135 -5.02 -11.50 -4.70
C PHE A 135 -5.42 -11.04 -6.11
N GLY A 136 -4.43 -10.72 -6.96
CA GLY A 136 -4.63 -10.40 -8.37
C GLY A 136 -4.57 -11.62 -9.29
N ALA A 137 -3.98 -12.72 -8.83
CA ALA A 137 -3.80 -13.96 -9.59
C ALA A 137 -4.98 -14.92 -9.41
N GLY A 138 -5.55 -15.39 -10.51
CA GLY A 138 -6.60 -16.42 -10.53
C GLY A 138 -6.08 -17.85 -10.60
N SER A 139 -4.78 -18.07 -10.78
CA SER A 139 -4.12 -19.37 -10.80
C SER A 139 -2.64 -19.26 -10.45
N GLU A 140 -1.96 -20.40 -10.24
CA GLU A 140 -0.51 -20.43 -10.01
C GLU A 140 0.27 -19.92 -11.23
N GLU A 141 -0.20 -20.21 -12.45
CA GLU A 141 0.42 -19.72 -13.70
C GLU A 141 0.32 -18.20 -13.82
N GLU A 142 -0.85 -17.62 -13.50
CA GLU A 142 -1.02 -16.17 -13.46
C GLU A 142 -0.12 -15.54 -12.37
N LEU A 143 0.01 -16.17 -11.21
CA LEU A 143 0.86 -15.70 -10.12
C LEU A 143 2.34 -15.72 -10.53
N ASN A 144 2.83 -16.81 -11.13
CA ASN A 144 4.20 -16.91 -11.62
C ASN A 144 4.49 -15.88 -12.71
N SER A 145 3.57 -15.68 -13.65
CA SER A 145 3.68 -14.61 -14.67
C SER A 145 3.78 -13.22 -14.03
N LEU A 146 2.97 -12.92 -13.02
CA LEU A 146 3.02 -11.65 -12.28
C LEU A 146 4.34 -11.47 -11.51
N LEU A 147 4.88 -12.56 -10.94
CA LEU A 147 6.15 -12.54 -10.23
C LEU A 147 7.33 -12.28 -11.17
N GLU A 148 7.35 -12.94 -12.33
CA GLU A 148 8.35 -12.69 -13.37
C GLU A 148 8.29 -11.25 -13.87
N GLU A 149 7.08 -10.72 -14.12
CA GLU A 149 6.88 -9.32 -14.48
C GLU A 149 7.38 -8.36 -13.40
N CYS A 150 7.09 -8.65 -12.13
CA CYS A 150 7.62 -7.87 -11.01
C CYS A 150 9.14 -7.92 -10.93
N LEU A 151 9.75 -9.11 -11.02
CA LEU A 151 11.20 -9.26 -10.97
C LEU A 151 11.87 -8.45 -12.08
N ASP A 152 11.33 -8.49 -13.29
CA ASP A 152 11.78 -7.67 -14.40
C ASP A 152 11.65 -6.16 -14.08
N ILE A 153 10.47 -5.70 -13.67
CA ILE A 153 10.19 -4.29 -13.37
C ILE A 153 11.08 -3.75 -12.23
N PHE A 154 11.16 -4.46 -11.11
CA PHE A 154 11.95 -4.06 -9.96
C PHE A 154 13.46 -4.33 -10.12
N SER A 155 13.86 -5.14 -11.11
CA SER A 155 15.27 -5.26 -11.46
C SER A 155 15.77 -3.97 -12.08
N ILE A 156 17.04 -3.66 -11.85
CA ILE A 156 17.68 -2.51 -12.47
C ILE A 156 18.79 -3.05 -13.35
N PRO A 157 18.64 -2.95 -14.69
CA PRO A 157 19.63 -3.48 -15.63
C PRO A 157 20.99 -2.88 -15.34
N GLU A 158 21.98 -3.76 -15.17
CA GLU A 158 23.36 -3.32 -14.94
C GLU A 158 23.94 -2.70 -16.21
N THR A 159 23.47 -3.08 -17.40
CA THR A 159 24.10 -2.74 -18.68
C THR A 159 24.03 -1.27 -19.07
N ASP A 160 22.99 -0.54 -18.64
CA ASP A 160 22.66 0.78 -19.20
C ASP A 160 22.68 1.93 -18.17
N ASN A 161 23.00 1.64 -16.91
CA ASN A 161 23.05 2.66 -15.86
C ASN A 161 24.39 2.65 -15.08
N PRO A 162 25.32 3.58 -15.39
CA PRO A 162 26.62 3.65 -14.73
C PRO A 162 26.54 3.77 -13.20
N ILE A 163 25.54 4.48 -12.67
CA ILE A 163 25.33 4.62 -11.22
C ILE A 163 24.87 3.29 -10.62
N ALA A 164 23.97 2.55 -11.27
CA ALA A 164 23.55 1.24 -10.79
C ALA A 164 24.71 0.24 -10.78
N GLN A 165 25.56 0.22 -11.83
CA GLN A 165 26.78 -0.61 -11.86
C GLN A 165 27.71 -0.29 -10.69
N LEU A 166 27.93 1.00 -10.47
CA LEU A 166 28.77 1.51 -9.39
C LEU A 166 28.25 1.05 -8.03
N LEU A 167 26.98 1.28 -7.76
CA LEU A 167 26.33 0.86 -6.52
C LEU A 167 26.36 -0.67 -6.38
N ASN A 168 26.15 -1.44 -7.45
CA ASN A 168 26.26 -2.89 -7.38
C ASN A 168 27.67 -3.34 -6.97
N LYS A 169 28.75 -2.71 -7.46
CA LYS A 169 30.14 -2.98 -7.02
C LYS A 169 30.37 -2.62 -5.55
N VAL A 170 29.72 -1.57 -5.06
CA VAL A 170 29.81 -1.18 -3.65
C VAL A 170 29.15 -2.22 -2.74
N PHE A 171 27.94 -2.65 -3.12
CA PHE A 171 27.06 -3.49 -2.29
C PHE A 171 27.17 -5.00 -2.57
N SER A 172 27.92 -5.45 -3.59
CA SER A 172 28.01 -6.85 -4.03
C SER A 172 28.40 -7.84 -2.93
N ASN A 173 29.22 -7.40 -1.97
CA ASN A 173 29.72 -8.25 -0.89
C ASN A 173 28.67 -8.51 0.21
N LEU A 174 27.56 -7.77 0.20
CA LEU A 174 26.50 -7.81 1.22
C LEU A 174 25.28 -8.62 0.78
N SER A 175 25.04 -8.68 -0.52
CA SER A 175 24.00 -9.51 -1.13
C SER A 175 24.47 -10.98 -1.18
N GLN A 176 24.64 -11.62 -0.03
CA GLN A 176 25.27 -12.94 0.00
C GLN A 176 24.43 -14.07 -0.62
N GLN A 177 23.11 -13.91 -0.80
CA GLN A 177 22.29 -14.84 -1.59
C GLN A 177 21.14 -14.07 -2.24
N ARG A 178 21.10 -14.07 -3.58
CA ARG A 178 19.89 -13.68 -4.32
C ARG A 178 18.84 -14.75 -4.11
N LYS A 179 17.62 -14.30 -3.86
CA LYS A 179 16.48 -15.16 -3.64
C LYS A 179 16.02 -15.79 -4.96
N SER A 180 15.73 -17.08 -4.97
CA SER A 180 15.03 -17.71 -6.12
C SER A 180 13.53 -17.42 -6.04
N ILE A 181 12.80 -17.58 -7.16
CA ILE A 181 11.35 -17.36 -7.18
C ILE A 181 10.64 -18.28 -6.17
N GLU A 182 11.10 -19.52 -6.06
CA GLU A 182 10.53 -20.55 -5.19
C GLU A 182 10.70 -20.22 -3.70
N GLU A 183 11.67 -19.37 -3.35
CA GLU A 183 11.89 -18.94 -1.97
C GLU A 183 10.94 -17.80 -1.56
N ILE A 184 10.27 -17.13 -2.52
CA ILE A 184 9.38 -15.99 -2.24
C ILE A 184 8.16 -16.47 -1.45
N GLU A 185 7.89 -15.84 -0.30
CA GLU A 185 6.73 -16.19 0.52
C GLU A 185 5.45 -15.63 -0.12
N LEU A 186 4.56 -16.54 -0.52
CA LEU A 186 3.31 -16.23 -1.23
C LEU A 186 2.12 -16.87 -0.51
N ASP A 187 1.08 -16.06 -0.29
CA ASP A 187 -0.21 -16.55 0.16
C ASP A 187 -0.97 -17.07 -1.08
N ARG A 188 -1.23 -18.37 -1.23
CA ARG A 188 -1.95 -18.90 -2.40
C ARG A 188 -3.46 -18.84 -2.18
N ASN A 189 -4.07 -17.69 -2.49
CA ASN A 189 -5.51 -17.46 -2.38
C ASN A 189 -6.09 -16.95 -3.72
N PHE A 190 -6.28 -17.88 -4.64
CA PHE A 190 -6.74 -17.60 -6.00
C PHE A 190 -8.24 -17.32 -6.09
N GLU A 191 -8.99 -17.81 -5.11
CA GLU A 191 -10.44 -17.72 -5.01
C GLU A 191 -10.90 -16.25 -4.95
N ILE A 192 -10.10 -15.36 -4.38
CA ILE A 192 -10.38 -13.92 -4.35
C ILE A 192 -10.36 -13.30 -5.75
N ALA A 193 -9.30 -13.55 -6.52
CA ALA A 193 -9.17 -13.01 -7.87
C ALA A 193 -10.25 -13.57 -8.80
N GLN A 194 -10.54 -14.87 -8.68
CA GLN A 194 -11.60 -15.53 -9.45
C GLN A 194 -12.97 -14.90 -9.16
N ALA A 195 -13.30 -14.69 -7.88
CA ALA A 195 -14.53 -14.01 -7.50
C ALA A 195 -14.57 -12.57 -8.01
N ALA A 196 -13.49 -11.80 -7.87
CA ALA A 196 -13.43 -10.42 -8.34
C ALA A 196 -13.68 -10.29 -9.86
N LYS A 197 -13.10 -11.21 -10.66
CA LYS A 197 -13.30 -11.27 -12.13
C LYS A 197 -14.76 -11.56 -12.48
N GLN A 198 -15.44 -12.44 -11.75
CA GLN A 198 -16.86 -12.75 -11.98
C GLN A 198 -17.77 -11.53 -11.82
N PHE A 199 -17.46 -10.64 -10.87
CA PHE A 199 -18.27 -9.44 -10.60
C PHE A 199 -17.82 -8.20 -11.37
N ASN A 200 -16.89 -8.32 -12.33
CA ASN A 200 -16.30 -7.19 -13.07
C ASN A 200 -15.88 -6.06 -12.12
N SER A 201 -15.17 -6.41 -11.05
CA SER A 201 -14.89 -5.51 -9.93
C SER A 201 -13.98 -4.35 -10.32
N GLU A 202 -14.54 -3.20 -10.68
CA GLU A 202 -13.74 -2.00 -10.99
C GLU A 202 -13.02 -1.41 -9.76
N ARG A 203 -13.40 -1.80 -8.53
CA ARG A 203 -12.88 -1.21 -7.27
C ARG A 203 -12.05 -2.18 -6.43
N PHE A 204 -11.40 -3.14 -7.09
CA PHE A 204 -10.45 -4.06 -6.47
C PHE A 204 -9.08 -3.92 -7.15
N PRO A 205 -8.10 -3.24 -6.54
CA PRO A 205 -6.88 -2.84 -7.24
C PRO A 205 -6.01 -4.03 -7.66
N ALA A 206 -6.08 -5.16 -6.96
CA ALA A 206 -5.22 -6.32 -7.22
C ALA A 206 -5.42 -6.92 -8.62
N ILE A 207 -6.65 -6.92 -9.16
CA ILE A 207 -6.91 -7.49 -10.50
C ILE A 207 -6.39 -6.62 -11.65
N PHE A 208 -6.07 -5.35 -11.38
CA PHE A 208 -5.49 -4.44 -12.37
C PHE A 208 -3.96 -4.49 -12.41
N LEU A 209 -3.34 -5.17 -11.43
CA LEU A 209 -1.89 -5.20 -11.25
C LEU A 209 -1.14 -5.62 -12.52
N LYS A 210 -1.62 -6.63 -13.26
CA LYS A 210 -0.99 -7.04 -14.52
C LYS A 210 -0.97 -5.91 -15.56
N ALA A 211 -2.08 -5.19 -15.71
CA ALA A 211 -2.17 -4.08 -16.64
C ALA A 211 -1.27 -2.92 -16.19
N ASP A 212 -1.29 -2.61 -14.89
CA ASP A 212 -0.46 -1.55 -14.30
C ASP A 212 1.04 -1.86 -14.43
N LEU A 213 1.46 -3.12 -14.22
CA LEU A 213 2.85 -3.57 -14.41
C LEU A 213 3.31 -3.39 -15.86
N LYS A 214 2.45 -3.68 -16.85
CA LYS A 214 2.77 -3.40 -18.25
C LYS A 214 3.05 -1.93 -18.49
N VAL A 215 2.18 -1.04 -17.98
CA VAL A 215 2.39 0.42 -18.09
C VAL A 215 3.70 0.83 -17.41
N LEU A 216 3.99 0.30 -16.22
CA LEU A 216 5.23 0.58 -15.50
C LEU A 216 6.46 0.14 -16.30
N ARG A 217 6.43 -1.05 -16.92
CA ARG A 217 7.49 -1.51 -17.82
C ARG A 217 7.71 -0.53 -18.97
N ASP A 218 6.64 -0.07 -19.62
CA ASP A 218 6.72 0.85 -20.76
C ASP A 218 7.33 2.22 -20.37
N ILE A 219 7.17 2.64 -19.11
CA ILE A 219 7.76 3.88 -18.57
C ILE A 219 9.25 3.70 -18.23
N LYS A 220 9.65 2.50 -17.78
CA LYS A 220 10.99 2.21 -17.22
C LYS A 220 12.12 2.68 -18.13
N ASP A 221 12.03 2.42 -19.43
CA ASP A 221 13.08 2.76 -20.40
C ASP A 221 13.08 4.22 -20.84
N LYS A 222 12.09 5.01 -20.39
CA LYS A 222 11.88 6.41 -20.78
C LYS A 222 12.32 7.42 -19.71
N VAL A 223 12.77 6.94 -18.55
CA VAL A 223 13.08 7.79 -17.40
C VAL A 223 14.44 7.45 -16.78
N SER A 224 15.02 8.40 -16.05
CA SER A 224 16.22 8.12 -15.26
C SER A 224 15.94 7.18 -14.09
N LEU A 225 16.97 6.52 -13.56
CA LEU A 225 16.85 5.61 -12.41
C LEU A 225 16.14 6.24 -11.19
N ARG A 226 16.40 7.52 -10.92
CA ARG A 226 15.78 8.24 -9.79
C ARG A 226 14.29 8.50 -10.03
N GLN A 227 13.94 8.89 -11.24
CA GLN A 227 12.54 9.08 -11.64
C GLN A 227 11.80 7.75 -11.65
N TRP A 228 12.43 6.69 -12.16
CA TRP A 228 11.91 5.32 -12.11
C TRP A 228 11.57 4.89 -10.68
N LEU A 229 12.52 5.08 -9.76
CA LEU A 229 12.31 4.75 -8.35
C LEU A 229 11.14 5.55 -7.76
N SER A 230 11.04 6.84 -8.09
CA SER A 230 9.96 7.71 -7.61
C SER A 230 8.59 7.27 -8.16
N ILE A 231 8.53 6.80 -9.41
CA ILE A 231 7.32 6.26 -10.05
C ILE A 231 6.90 4.96 -9.36
N ILE A 232 7.84 4.04 -9.16
CA ILE A 232 7.60 2.79 -8.43
C ILE A 232 7.13 3.04 -7.00
N GLU A 233 7.80 3.96 -6.30
CA GLU A 233 7.39 4.41 -4.97
C GLU A 233 5.95 4.95 -5.00
N SER A 234 5.64 5.86 -5.95
CA SER A 234 4.31 6.42 -6.13
C SER A 234 3.23 5.37 -6.34
N TYR A 235 3.53 4.36 -7.15
CA TYR A 235 2.63 3.25 -7.44
C TYR A 235 2.40 2.37 -6.22
N LEU A 236 3.46 1.97 -5.52
CA LEU A 236 3.36 1.16 -4.30
C LEU A 236 2.58 1.90 -3.20
N ARG A 237 2.76 3.22 -3.05
CA ARG A 237 2.00 4.03 -2.09
C ARG A 237 0.50 3.91 -2.31
N ILE A 238 0.05 4.12 -3.56
CA ILE A 238 -1.37 4.09 -3.89
C ILE A 238 -1.91 2.65 -3.82
N LEU A 239 -1.22 1.69 -4.44
CA LEU A 239 -1.64 0.29 -4.50
C LEU A 239 -1.84 -0.33 -3.12
N LEU A 240 -0.82 -0.23 -2.25
CA LEU A 240 -0.88 -0.82 -0.91
C LEU A 240 -1.94 -0.15 -0.05
N THR A 241 -2.08 1.17 -0.16
CA THR A 241 -3.13 1.90 0.57
C THR A 241 -4.53 1.48 0.10
N SER A 242 -4.75 1.39 -1.21
CA SER A 242 -6.03 0.96 -1.78
C SER A 242 -6.36 -0.49 -1.41
N HIS A 243 -5.36 -1.38 -1.40
CA HIS A 243 -5.56 -2.75 -0.94
C HIS A 243 -5.93 -2.82 0.55
N ALA A 244 -5.22 -2.08 1.43
CA ALA A 244 -5.58 -2.03 2.85
C ALA A 244 -7.03 -1.56 3.05
N ARG A 245 -7.46 -0.53 2.30
CA ARG A 245 -8.84 -0.03 2.34
C ARG A 245 -9.85 -1.04 1.84
N TRP A 246 -9.53 -1.77 0.77
CA TRP A 246 -10.39 -2.85 0.30
C TRP A 246 -10.57 -3.94 1.38
N VAL A 247 -9.51 -4.35 2.09
CA VAL A 247 -9.61 -5.32 3.19
C VAL A 247 -10.46 -4.76 4.35
N MET A 248 -10.30 -3.47 4.67
CA MET A 248 -11.15 -2.80 5.67
C MET A 248 -12.63 -2.81 5.28
N HIS A 249 -12.93 -2.55 4.02
CA HIS A 249 -14.28 -2.63 3.46
C HIS A 249 -14.84 -4.05 3.48
N ALA A 250 -14.06 -5.05 3.05
CA ALA A 250 -14.47 -6.45 3.07
C ALA A 250 -14.87 -6.92 4.48
N ASN A 251 -14.13 -6.47 5.50
CA ASN A 251 -14.48 -6.71 6.90
C ASN A 251 -15.84 -6.10 7.26
N MET A 252 -16.09 -4.85 6.86
CA MET A 252 -17.37 -4.21 7.08
C MET A 252 -18.53 -4.92 6.39
N VAL A 253 -18.33 -5.42 5.17
CA VAL A 253 -19.35 -6.18 4.43
C VAL A 253 -19.72 -7.46 5.17
N VAL A 254 -18.72 -8.24 5.60
CA VAL A 254 -18.94 -9.48 6.36
C VAL A 254 -19.62 -9.19 7.69
N TRP A 255 -19.15 -8.18 8.43
CA TRP A 255 -19.73 -7.80 9.72
C TRP A 255 -21.18 -7.33 9.59
N ASN A 256 -21.48 -6.48 8.61
CA ASN A 256 -22.84 -6.01 8.37
C ASN A 256 -23.77 -7.16 7.99
N ALA A 257 -23.31 -8.12 7.18
CA ALA A 257 -24.09 -9.30 6.84
C ALA A 257 -24.37 -10.19 8.06
N PHE A 258 -23.38 -10.36 8.95
CA PHE A 258 -23.58 -11.04 10.22
C PHE A 258 -24.61 -10.32 11.10
N ARG A 259 -24.54 -8.98 11.22
CA ARG A 259 -25.55 -8.18 11.95
C ARG A 259 -26.92 -8.27 11.32
N GLU A 260 -27.04 -8.20 9.99
CA GLU A 260 -28.30 -8.38 9.27
C GLU A 260 -28.92 -9.76 9.56
N LYS A 261 -28.09 -10.82 9.58
CA LYS A 261 -28.53 -12.16 9.99
C LYS A 261 -29.01 -12.16 11.44
N LEU A 262 -28.22 -11.63 12.38
CA LEU A 262 -28.53 -11.63 13.81
C LEU A 262 -29.76 -10.78 14.19
N ASP A 263 -29.98 -9.66 13.49
CA ASP A 263 -31.01 -8.69 13.82
C ASP A 263 -32.33 -8.94 13.07
N ARG A 264 -32.26 -9.37 11.81
CA ARG A 264 -33.43 -9.50 10.93
C ARG A 264 -33.71 -10.92 10.51
N ASN A 265 -32.91 -11.89 10.96
CA ASN A 265 -32.92 -13.26 10.47
C ASN A 265 -32.90 -13.33 8.93
N ALA A 266 -32.11 -12.45 8.31
CA ALA A 266 -32.00 -12.37 6.86
C ALA A 266 -31.62 -13.74 6.27
N THR A 267 -32.33 -14.15 5.22
CA THR A 267 -32.13 -15.44 4.55
C THR A 267 -31.27 -15.34 3.28
N SER A 268 -31.08 -14.13 2.75
CA SER A 268 -30.25 -13.86 1.58
C SER A 268 -29.20 -12.80 1.90
N LEU A 269 -27.92 -13.15 1.77
CA LEU A 269 -26.80 -12.25 2.01
C LEU A 269 -25.99 -12.04 0.73
N ASN A 270 -25.85 -10.79 0.29
CA ASN A 270 -25.05 -10.41 -0.88
C ASN A 270 -23.60 -10.09 -0.51
N ILE A 271 -22.95 -10.94 0.30
CA ILE A 271 -21.58 -10.69 0.79
C ILE A 271 -20.61 -10.58 -0.37
N VAL A 272 -20.63 -11.55 -1.28
CA VAL A 272 -19.65 -11.64 -2.38
C VAL A 272 -19.69 -10.39 -3.26
N GLU A 273 -20.88 -10.01 -3.73
CA GLU A 273 -21.07 -8.81 -4.57
C GLU A 273 -20.66 -7.52 -3.83
N LYS A 274 -21.14 -7.33 -2.59
CA LYS A 274 -20.85 -6.11 -1.81
C LYS A 274 -19.35 -5.96 -1.49
N THR A 275 -18.61 -7.06 -1.35
CA THR A 275 -17.15 -7.06 -1.14
C THR A 275 -16.39 -6.43 -2.31
N PHE A 276 -16.89 -6.56 -3.54
CA PHE A 276 -16.21 -6.10 -4.74
C PHE A 276 -16.79 -4.80 -5.33
N THR A 277 -18.04 -4.47 -5.04
CA THR A 277 -18.73 -3.30 -5.63
C THR A 277 -18.94 -2.15 -4.64
N GLY A 278 -18.87 -2.41 -3.34
CA GLY A 278 -19.35 -1.48 -2.31
C GLY A 278 -18.33 -0.49 -1.74
N LEU A 279 -17.05 -0.52 -2.16
CA LEU A 279 -16.03 0.37 -1.60
C LEU A 279 -16.31 1.80 -2.06
N LYS A 280 -16.74 2.67 -1.14
CA LYS A 280 -16.88 4.11 -1.40
C LYS A 280 -15.50 4.75 -1.51
N GLY A 281 -15.25 5.51 -2.57
CA GLY A 281 -13.98 6.21 -2.71
C GLY A 281 -13.85 7.41 -1.76
N PHE A 282 -12.61 7.85 -1.54
CA PHE A 282 -12.37 9.14 -0.91
C PHE A 282 -12.66 10.24 -1.92
N ASP A 283 -13.51 11.20 -1.55
CA ASP A 283 -13.71 12.40 -2.36
C ASP A 283 -12.43 13.24 -2.30
N ILE A 284 -11.86 13.51 -3.47
CA ILE A 284 -10.62 14.29 -3.57
C ILE A 284 -10.77 15.74 -3.06
N ASN A 285 -12.00 16.26 -3.02
CA ASN A 285 -12.30 17.62 -2.57
C ASN A 285 -12.51 17.71 -1.05
N GLU A 286 -12.60 16.57 -0.37
CA GLU A 286 -12.84 16.52 1.07
C GLU A 286 -11.55 16.36 1.88
N ARG A 287 -11.65 16.63 3.19
CA ARG A 287 -10.55 16.39 4.13
C ARG A 287 -10.34 14.89 4.30
N LEU A 288 -9.12 14.43 4.05
CA LEU A 288 -8.78 13.01 4.09
C LEU A 288 -8.77 12.44 5.51
N THR A 289 -8.35 13.24 6.50
CA THR A 289 -8.14 12.75 7.87
C THR A 289 -9.43 12.22 8.52
N SER A 290 -10.58 12.86 8.28
CA SER A 290 -11.89 12.40 8.79
C SER A 290 -12.33 11.11 8.10
N GLN A 291 -12.15 11.04 6.77
CA GLN A 291 -12.52 9.87 5.98
C GLN A 291 -11.70 8.63 6.42
N ILE A 292 -10.37 8.76 6.57
CA ILE A 292 -9.51 7.67 7.08
C ILE A 292 -9.95 7.24 8.49
N LYS A 293 -10.18 8.19 9.41
CA LYS A 293 -10.59 7.85 10.79
C LYS A 293 -11.90 7.08 10.81
N SER A 294 -12.86 7.47 9.98
CA SER A 294 -14.13 6.76 9.86
C SER A 294 -13.95 5.34 9.33
N GLU A 295 -13.18 5.14 8.26
CA GLU A 295 -12.91 3.81 7.71
C GLU A 295 -12.17 2.91 8.70
N VAL A 296 -11.14 3.44 9.38
CA VAL A 296 -10.39 2.70 10.39
C VAL A 296 -11.28 2.33 11.57
N ALA A 297 -12.10 3.26 12.09
CA ALA A 297 -13.01 2.96 13.20
C ALA A 297 -13.98 1.83 12.82
N ASN A 298 -14.59 1.94 11.65
CA ASN A 298 -15.49 0.92 11.08
C ASN A 298 -14.79 -0.43 10.97
N TYR A 299 -13.58 -0.48 10.40
CA TYR A 299 -12.78 -1.69 10.33
C TYR A 299 -12.51 -2.32 11.70
N ILE A 300 -12.13 -1.52 12.71
CA ILE A 300 -11.87 -2.06 14.05
C ILE A 300 -13.16 -2.61 14.68
N TYR A 301 -14.30 -1.92 14.52
CA TYR A 301 -15.60 -2.43 14.96
C TYR A 301 -15.96 -3.77 14.31
N ALA A 302 -15.77 -3.87 12.98
CA ALA A 302 -16.03 -5.09 12.24
C ALA A 302 -15.10 -6.22 12.67
N ARG A 303 -13.80 -5.94 12.82
CA ARG A 303 -12.80 -6.92 13.23
C ARG A 303 -13.09 -7.48 14.63
N ILE A 304 -13.43 -6.63 15.60
CA ILE A 304 -13.85 -7.08 16.94
C ILE A 304 -15.07 -8.00 16.81
N GLY A 305 -16.07 -7.56 16.05
CA GLY A 305 -17.33 -8.29 15.89
C GLY A 305 -17.15 -9.65 15.22
N ILE A 306 -16.38 -9.72 14.14
CA ILE A 306 -16.11 -10.96 13.41
C ILE A 306 -15.32 -11.95 14.28
N ASN A 307 -14.27 -11.50 14.97
CA ASN A 307 -13.50 -12.38 15.85
C ASN A 307 -14.37 -12.92 16.99
N LEU A 308 -15.16 -12.06 17.63
CA LEU A 308 -16.09 -12.48 18.69
C LEU A 308 -17.16 -13.43 18.16
N ALA A 309 -17.67 -13.19 16.94
CA ALA A 309 -18.67 -14.03 16.31
C ALA A 309 -18.11 -15.41 15.97
N LEU A 310 -16.88 -15.51 15.46
CA LEU A 310 -16.21 -16.79 15.22
C LEU A 310 -15.97 -17.59 16.50
N GLU A 311 -15.74 -16.90 17.64
CA GLU A 311 -15.62 -17.55 18.95
C GLU A 311 -16.97 -18.07 19.46
N HIS A 312 -18.04 -17.29 19.31
CA HIS A 312 -19.38 -17.63 19.83
C HIS A 312 -20.16 -18.59 18.92
N PHE A 313 -19.86 -18.57 17.61
CA PHE A 313 -20.53 -19.36 16.58
C PHE A 313 -19.47 -20.11 15.76
N PRO A 314 -18.93 -21.23 16.29
CA PRO A 314 -17.88 -21.98 15.64
C PRO A 314 -18.30 -22.44 14.24
N SER A 315 -17.38 -22.32 13.29
CA SER A 315 -17.60 -22.76 11.91
C SER A 315 -17.16 -24.21 11.71
N SER A 316 -17.81 -24.92 10.79
CA SER A 316 -17.30 -26.18 10.23
C SER A 316 -16.28 -25.95 9.11
N ILE A 317 -16.17 -24.72 8.60
CA ILE A 317 -15.23 -24.32 7.56
C ILE A 317 -13.82 -24.25 8.15
N GLN A 318 -12.90 -25.00 7.54
CA GLN A 318 -11.51 -25.07 8.01
C GLN A 318 -10.70 -23.82 7.65
N GLU A 319 -10.96 -23.17 6.52
CA GLU A 319 -10.27 -21.95 6.11
C GLU A 319 -11.21 -21.01 5.36
N PHE A 320 -11.19 -19.73 5.71
CA PHE A 320 -11.99 -18.69 5.06
C PHE A 320 -11.17 -18.01 3.96
N ARG A 321 -11.11 -18.64 2.79
CA ARG A 321 -10.33 -18.17 1.64
C ARG A 321 -11.10 -17.16 0.81
N SER A 322 -12.43 -17.23 0.80
CA SER A 322 -13.30 -16.42 -0.06
C SER A 322 -14.43 -15.73 0.70
N PRO A 323 -15.06 -14.68 0.12
CA PRO A 323 -16.31 -14.12 0.65
C PRO A 323 -17.47 -15.14 0.70
N GLY A 324 -17.43 -16.16 -0.17
CA GLY A 324 -18.39 -17.27 -0.18
C GLY A 324 -18.35 -18.09 1.11
N ASP A 325 -17.17 -18.30 1.67
CA ASP A 325 -16.99 -19.06 2.90
C ASP A 325 -17.66 -18.34 4.08
N TYR A 326 -17.50 -17.01 4.17
CA TYR A 326 -18.20 -16.22 5.18
C TYR A 326 -19.71 -16.21 4.98
N LYS A 327 -20.19 -16.16 3.74
CA LYS A 327 -21.61 -16.27 3.44
C LYS A 327 -22.17 -17.59 3.95
N GLN A 328 -21.52 -18.71 3.60
CA GLN A 328 -21.92 -20.04 4.03
C GLN A 328 -21.94 -20.16 5.55
N TRP A 329 -20.88 -19.69 6.22
CA TRP A 329 -20.81 -19.70 7.68
C TRP A 329 -21.96 -18.91 8.30
N ILE A 330 -22.18 -17.66 7.88
CA ILE A 330 -23.23 -16.80 8.45
C ILE A 330 -24.63 -17.39 8.21
N GLU A 331 -24.88 -18.00 7.05
CA GLU A 331 -26.17 -18.64 6.73
C GLU A 331 -26.45 -19.85 7.64
N GLN A 332 -25.42 -20.56 8.09
CA GLN A 332 -25.52 -21.70 9.01
C GLN A 332 -25.70 -21.30 10.49
N ILE A 333 -25.52 -20.01 10.84
CA ILE A 333 -25.63 -19.57 12.23
C ILE A 333 -27.09 -19.63 12.70
N GLU A 334 -27.32 -20.49 13.68
CA GLU A 334 -28.56 -20.53 14.44
C GLU A 334 -28.40 -19.76 15.76
N PHE A 335 -29.23 -18.73 15.95
CA PHE A 335 -29.29 -17.95 17.19
C PHE A 335 -30.67 -18.04 17.83
N ASN A 336 -30.69 -18.04 19.16
CA ASN A 336 -31.89 -17.78 19.94
C ASN A 336 -31.72 -16.44 20.68
N SER A 337 -32.80 -15.94 21.29
CA SER A 337 -32.79 -14.64 21.98
C SER A 337 -31.71 -14.55 23.08
N GLU A 338 -31.43 -15.66 23.76
CA GLU A 338 -30.42 -15.71 24.81
C GLU A 338 -28.99 -15.62 24.27
N LYS A 339 -28.64 -16.42 23.24
CA LYS A 339 -27.34 -16.39 22.57
C LYS A 339 -27.06 -15.01 21.97
N LYS A 340 -28.07 -14.42 21.33
CA LYS A 340 -27.98 -13.06 20.80
C LYS A 340 -27.66 -12.06 21.91
N LYS A 341 -28.44 -12.06 23.00
CA LYS A 341 -28.22 -11.14 24.12
C LYS A 341 -26.82 -11.28 24.71
N LYS A 342 -26.34 -12.52 24.90
CA LYS A 342 -24.98 -12.79 25.39
C LYS A 342 -23.91 -12.21 24.46
N PHE A 343 -24.06 -12.42 23.14
CA PHE A 343 -23.16 -11.87 22.14
C PHE A 343 -23.18 -10.33 22.13
N ASP A 344 -24.35 -9.71 22.11
CA ASP A 344 -24.49 -8.25 22.08
C ASP A 344 -23.86 -7.60 23.31
N THR A 345 -24.10 -8.16 24.51
CA THR A 345 -23.45 -7.68 25.75
C THR A 345 -21.92 -7.80 25.68
N ALA A 346 -21.39 -8.94 25.24
CA ALA A 346 -19.94 -9.10 25.10
C ALA A 346 -19.34 -8.14 24.06
N TYR A 347 -20.03 -7.90 22.95
CA TYR A 347 -19.61 -6.96 21.93
C TYR A 347 -19.58 -5.52 22.45
N GLU A 348 -20.61 -5.08 23.17
CA GLU A 348 -20.68 -3.75 23.79
C GLU A 348 -19.56 -3.54 24.83
N GLU A 349 -19.32 -4.53 25.69
CA GLU A 349 -18.25 -4.49 26.69
C GLU A 349 -16.87 -4.34 26.03
N ILE A 350 -16.54 -5.20 25.06
CA ILE A 350 -15.23 -5.18 24.39
C ILE A 350 -15.05 -3.90 23.57
N THR A 351 -16.08 -3.44 22.87
CA THR A 351 -15.97 -2.19 22.08
C THR A 351 -15.76 -0.97 22.97
N HIS A 352 -16.35 -0.96 24.18
CA HIS A 352 -16.09 0.08 25.17
C HIS A 352 -14.65 0.02 25.69
N GLU A 353 -14.12 -1.16 26.01
CA GLU A 353 -12.72 -1.35 26.41
C GLU A 353 -11.73 -0.92 25.30
N GLU A 354 -12.09 -1.16 24.04
CA GLU A 354 -11.23 -0.91 22.87
C GLU A 354 -11.45 0.46 22.20
N ILE A 355 -12.19 1.36 22.86
CA ILE A 355 -12.59 2.67 22.31
C ILE A 355 -11.41 3.53 21.86
N ASN A 356 -10.23 3.37 22.48
CA ASN A 356 -9.02 4.08 22.08
C ASN A 356 -8.42 3.53 20.77
N LYS A 357 -8.48 2.21 20.54
CA LYS A 357 -8.06 1.62 19.25
C LYS A 357 -9.04 1.99 18.15
N ILE A 358 -10.35 1.93 18.43
CA ILE A 358 -11.43 2.35 17.51
C ILE A 358 -11.22 3.82 17.07
N ASN A 359 -10.98 4.72 18.03
CA ASN A 359 -10.75 6.14 17.75
C ASN A 359 -9.35 6.45 17.20
N SER A 360 -8.57 5.43 16.81
CA SER A 360 -7.21 5.57 16.28
C SER A 360 -6.23 6.31 17.21
N LYS A 361 -6.46 6.25 18.53
CA LYS A 361 -5.59 6.87 19.55
C LYS A 361 -4.44 5.95 19.98
N SER A 362 -4.61 4.63 19.87
CA SER A 362 -3.58 3.64 20.23
C SER A 362 -3.66 2.37 19.37
N GLY A 363 -2.66 1.50 19.50
CA GLY A 363 -2.63 0.15 18.93
C GLY A 363 -2.83 0.10 17.41
N VAL A 364 -3.50 -0.96 16.96
CA VAL A 364 -3.74 -1.24 15.54
C VAL A 364 -4.48 -0.12 14.81
N GLY A 365 -5.46 0.53 15.44
CA GLY A 365 -6.19 1.63 14.80
C GLY A 365 -5.29 2.84 14.52
N ARG A 366 -4.42 3.21 15.48
CA ARG A 366 -3.41 4.26 15.27
C ARG A 366 -2.43 3.88 14.16
N ASN A 367 -1.98 2.63 14.15
CA ASN A 367 -1.02 2.13 13.17
C ASN A 367 -1.59 2.21 11.74
N ILE A 368 -2.81 1.72 11.51
CA ILE A 368 -3.46 1.77 10.18
C ILE A 368 -3.77 3.22 9.78
N HIS A 369 -4.27 4.04 10.71
CA HIS A 369 -4.52 5.46 10.43
C HIS A 369 -3.25 6.16 9.94
N PHE A 370 -2.12 5.92 10.61
CA PHE A 370 -0.84 6.49 10.21
C PHE A 370 -0.27 5.87 8.94
N PHE A 371 -0.43 4.56 8.73
CA PHE A 371 -0.07 3.91 7.48
C PHE A 371 -0.73 4.61 6.29
N VAL A 372 -2.07 4.66 6.26
CA VAL A 372 -2.84 5.26 5.15
C VAL A 372 -2.47 6.72 4.95
N LYS A 373 -2.43 7.50 6.05
CA LYS A 373 -2.16 8.94 6.01
C LYS A 373 -0.74 9.26 5.54
N HIS A 374 0.27 8.59 6.08
CA HIS A 374 1.67 8.95 5.85
C HIS A 374 2.24 8.31 4.59
N LEU A 375 1.77 7.12 4.20
CA LEU A 375 2.23 6.49 2.95
C LEU A 375 1.80 7.31 1.73
N LEU A 376 0.56 7.83 1.70
CA LEU A 376 0.09 8.71 0.63
C LEU A 376 0.66 10.14 0.72
N GLY A 377 1.21 10.52 1.87
CA GLY A 377 1.54 11.89 2.21
C GLY A 377 2.83 12.40 1.61
N GLN A 378 2.85 13.69 1.26
CA GLN A 378 4.09 14.43 1.03
C GLN A 378 4.93 14.43 2.31
N ARG A 379 6.23 14.12 2.17
CA ARG A 379 7.16 14.16 3.29
C ARG A 379 7.21 15.56 3.88
N GLN A 380 7.10 15.63 5.19
CA GLN A 380 7.32 16.86 5.94
C GLN A 380 8.80 16.95 6.25
N VAL A 381 9.52 17.89 5.63
CA VAL A 381 10.99 18.01 5.71
C VAL A 381 11.42 19.17 6.60
N ILE A 382 12.59 19.05 7.24
CA ILE A 382 13.14 20.11 8.11
C ILE A 382 13.49 21.35 7.29
N HIS A 383 14.17 21.19 6.16
CA HIS A 383 14.58 22.31 5.30
C HIS A 383 13.62 22.51 4.13
N GLU A 384 13.26 23.76 3.86
CA GLU A 384 12.30 24.10 2.80
C GLU A 384 12.78 23.73 1.40
N LYS A 385 14.09 23.86 1.12
CA LYS A 385 14.70 23.45 -0.14
C LYS A 385 14.48 21.96 -0.47
N ASP A 386 14.31 21.12 0.55
CA ASP A 386 14.13 19.68 0.37
C ASP A 386 12.66 19.32 0.09
N LYS A 387 11.72 20.28 0.13
CA LYS A 387 10.31 20.05 -0.23
C LYS A 387 10.15 19.69 -1.72
N ASN A 388 11.09 20.15 -2.55
CA ASN A 388 11.13 19.92 -3.99
C ASN A 388 11.88 18.63 -4.38
N TYR A 389 12.26 17.80 -3.40
CA TYR A 389 12.77 16.46 -3.67
C TYR A 389 11.71 15.64 -4.41
N ASP A 390 12.16 14.81 -5.34
CA ASP A 390 11.30 14.01 -6.22
C ASP A 390 10.53 12.97 -5.39
N GLN A 391 9.21 13.14 -5.27
CA GLN A 391 8.34 12.31 -4.41
C GLN A 391 7.06 11.91 -5.14
N GLY A 392 6.69 10.63 -4.99
CA GLY A 392 5.45 10.06 -5.49
C GLY A 392 4.22 10.29 -4.60
N TYR A 393 4.05 11.46 -3.99
CA TYR A 393 2.94 11.66 -3.04
C TYR A 393 1.59 11.92 -3.73
N TRP A 394 0.52 11.53 -3.05
CA TRP A 394 -0.87 11.69 -3.50
C TRP A 394 -1.65 12.71 -2.67
N THR A 395 -1.11 13.08 -1.51
CA THR A 395 -1.79 13.95 -0.55
C THR A 395 -0.82 14.93 0.08
N VAL A 396 -1.30 16.13 0.40
CA VAL A 396 -0.50 17.17 1.06
C VAL A 396 -1.18 17.65 2.32
N LYS A 397 -0.36 18.17 3.23
CA LYS A 397 -0.82 18.85 4.43
C LYS A 397 -1.02 20.33 4.11
N THR A 398 -2.20 20.86 4.37
CA THR A 398 -2.59 22.25 4.01
C THR A 398 -1.94 23.34 4.86
N GLY A 399 -1.17 22.99 5.90
CA GLY A 399 -0.49 23.95 6.75
C GLY A 399 0.58 23.31 7.63
N ASP A 400 1.46 24.13 8.20
CA ASP A 400 2.63 23.67 8.95
C ASP A 400 2.31 23.18 10.38
N TYR A 401 1.11 23.44 10.92
CA TYR A 401 0.71 23.04 12.27
C TYR A 401 0.29 21.57 12.36
N ASN A 402 0.49 20.91 13.51
CA ASN A 402 0.28 19.45 13.65
C ASN A 402 -1.11 18.94 13.24
N ALA A 403 -2.15 19.74 13.49
CA ALA A 403 -3.54 19.39 13.21
C ALA A 403 -4.02 19.78 11.80
N ALA A 404 -3.14 20.28 10.92
CA ALA A 404 -3.58 20.73 9.61
C ALA A 404 -4.15 19.58 8.78
N PRO A 405 -5.28 19.81 8.07
CA PRO A 405 -5.92 18.77 7.31
C PRO A 405 -5.04 18.34 6.14
N TRP A 406 -5.12 17.04 5.86
CA TRP A 406 -4.57 16.44 4.65
C TRP A 406 -5.63 16.45 3.57
N ILE A 407 -5.24 16.83 2.36
CA ILE A 407 -6.11 16.89 1.18
C ILE A 407 -5.47 16.09 0.05
N PHE A 408 -6.30 15.66 -0.91
CA PHE A 408 -5.79 15.10 -2.15
C PHE A 408 -5.13 16.20 -2.98
N LYS A 409 -3.85 16.03 -3.25
CA LYS A 409 -3.06 16.88 -4.14
C LYS A 409 -1.83 16.07 -4.52
N THR A 410 -1.71 15.73 -5.78
CA THR A 410 -0.65 14.87 -6.29
C THR A 410 0.64 15.65 -6.52
N GLY A 411 1.77 15.00 -6.25
CA GLY A 411 3.06 15.48 -6.73
C GLY A 411 3.21 15.28 -8.24
N PRO A 412 4.23 15.87 -8.88
CA PRO A 412 4.51 15.68 -10.31
C PRO A 412 4.55 14.21 -10.73
N VAL A 413 5.27 13.38 -9.98
CA VAL A 413 5.42 11.94 -10.28
C VAL A 413 4.10 11.19 -10.21
N ALA A 414 3.32 11.39 -9.14
CA ALA A 414 2.02 10.74 -9.00
C ALA A 414 1.05 11.16 -10.11
N THR A 415 1.14 12.42 -10.57
CA THR A 415 0.33 12.96 -11.65
C THR A 415 0.70 12.32 -13.00
N LEU A 416 2.00 12.21 -13.32
CA LEU A 416 2.47 11.53 -14.52
C LEU A 416 2.10 10.04 -14.52
N LEU A 417 2.29 9.37 -13.38
CA LEU A 417 1.91 7.97 -13.20
C LEU A 417 0.40 7.79 -13.44
N LEU A 418 -0.45 8.61 -12.80
CA LEU A 418 -1.90 8.53 -12.95
C LEU A 418 -2.32 8.67 -14.42
N SER A 419 -1.75 9.65 -15.12
CA SER A 419 -2.02 9.85 -16.54
C SER A 419 -1.66 8.62 -17.37
N SER A 420 -0.53 7.98 -17.06
CA SER A 420 -0.02 6.83 -17.81
C SER A 420 -0.83 5.55 -17.53
N LEU A 421 -1.26 5.34 -16.28
CA LEU A 421 -2.12 4.22 -15.89
C LEU A 421 -3.54 4.35 -16.46
N SER A 422 -3.97 5.57 -16.77
CA SER A 422 -5.35 5.83 -17.18
C SER A 422 -5.56 5.79 -18.69
N ILE A 423 -4.52 6.07 -19.48
CA ILE A 423 -4.67 6.35 -20.91
C ILE A 423 -4.05 5.22 -21.72
N ASP A 424 -4.89 4.53 -22.49
CA ASP A 424 -4.45 3.58 -23.52
C ASP A 424 -4.07 4.36 -24.78
N GLY A 425 -2.78 4.38 -25.12
CA GLY A 425 -2.23 5.15 -26.25
C GLY A 425 -1.89 6.60 -25.90
N LYS A 426 -2.11 7.54 -26.85
CA LYS A 426 -1.59 8.91 -26.76
C LYS A 426 -2.42 9.88 -25.93
N TYR A 427 -3.75 9.74 -26.01
CA TYR A 427 -4.69 10.69 -25.44
C TYR A 427 -5.84 9.96 -24.76
N GLY A 428 -6.33 10.52 -23.67
CA GLY A 428 -7.54 10.06 -22.99
C GLY A 428 -8.33 11.22 -22.42
N SER A 429 -9.39 10.87 -21.71
CA SER A 429 -10.41 11.80 -21.22
C SER A 429 -10.38 11.93 -19.69
N ALA A 430 -11.08 12.93 -19.17
CA ALA A 430 -11.34 13.07 -17.74
C ALA A 430 -12.04 11.83 -17.14
N LEU A 431 -12.84 11.11 -17.94
CA LEU A 431 -13.50 9.88 -17.51
C LEU A 431 -12.49 8.76 -17.25
N ASP A 432 -11.44 8.65 -18.08
CA ASP A 432 -10.41 7.63 -17.93
C ASP A 432 -9.61 7.85 -16.63
N ILE A 433 -9.31 9.10 -16.31
CA ILE A 433 -8.69 9.47 -15.02
C ILE A 433 -9.60 9.10 -13.84
N SER A 434 -10.88 9.49 -13.90
CA SER A 434 -11.84 9.21 -12.83
C SER A 434 -12.02 7.71 -12.61
N LYS A 435 -12.10 6.92 -13.69
CA LYS A 435 -12.15 5.45 -13.61
C LYS A 435 -10.91 4.90 -12.92
N THR A 436 -9.71 5.30 -13.32
CA THR A 436 -8.47 4.81 -12.70
C THR A 436 -8.36 5.21 -11.23
N LEU A 437 -8.71 6.45 -10.88
CA LEU A 437 -8.78 6.89 -9.48
C LEU A 437 -9.74 6.02 -8.66
N SER A 438 -10.91 5.67 -9.23
CA SER A 438 -11.89 4.83 -8.56
C SER A 438 -11.39 3.41 -8.27
N ARG A 439 -10.51 2.85 -9.14
CA ARG A 439 -9.82 1.57 -8.89
C ARG A 439 -8.98 1.61 -7.62
N PHE A 440 -8.36 2.77 -7.37
CA PHE A 440 -7.58 3.04 -6.17
C PHE A 440 -8.42 3.58 -5.00
N GLY A 441 -9.75 3.62 -5.13
CA GLY A 441 -10.67 4.08 -4.10
C GLY A 441 -10.71 5.60 -3.95
N TRP A 442 -10.48 6.36 -5.01
CA TRP A 442 -10.68 7.82 -5.02
C TRP A 442 -11.84 8.18 -5.96
N GLU A 443 -12.61 9.19 -5.58
CA GLU A 443 -13.74 9.66 -6.37
C GLU A 443 -13.53 11.12 -6.75
N ILE A 444 -13.70 11.38 -8.05
CA ILE A 444 -13.76 12.72 -8.63
C ILE A 444 -14.86 12.72 -9.70
N ASN A 445 -15.68 13.77 -9.71
CA ASN A 445 -16.56 14.03 -10.83
C ASN A 445 -15.71 14.37 -12.08
N PRO A 446 -15.79 13.60 -13.19
CA PRO A 446 -15.05 13.90 -14.41
C PRO A 446 -15.24 15.34 -14.90
N ASP A 447 -16.45 15.88 -14.78
CA ASP A 447 -16.79 17.23 -15.25
C ASP A 447 -16.14 18.34 -14.40
N ALA A 448 -15.70 17.99 -13.18
CA ALA A 448 -15.02 18.91 -12.27
C ALA A 448 -13.49 18.79 -12.34
N LEU A 449 -12.94 17.84 -13.13
CA LEU A 449 -11.50 17.58 -13.16
C LEU A 449 -10.69 18.82 -13.56
N ALA A 450 -11.14 19.55 -14.59
CA ALA A 450 -10.48 20.74 -15.11
C ALA A 450 -10.24 21.83 -14.05
N LEU A 451 -11.19 21.98 -13.12
CA LEU A 451 -11.20 23.01 -12.08
C LEU A 451 -10.58 22.53 -10.76
N SER A 452 -10.22 21.25 -10.67
CA SER A 452 -9.64 20.65 -9.47
C SER A 452 -8.14 20.92 -9.36
N ASP A 453 -7.59 20.72 -8.17
CA ASP A 453 -6.13 20.72 -7.92
C ASP A 453 -5.38 19.71 -8.82
N LEU A 454 -6.03 18.60 -9.18
CA LEU A 454 -5.48 17.61 -10.10
C LEU A 454 -5.46 18.12 -11.55
N GLY A 455 -6.50 18.83 -11.99
CA GLY A 455 -6.53 19.51 -13.28
C GLY A 455 -5.44 20.58 -13.40
N GLU A 456 -5.24 21.36 -12.33
CA GLU A 456 -4.13 22.32 -12.24
C GLU A 456 -2.76 21.63 -12.34
N ALA A 457 -2.59 20.48 -11.68
CA ALA A 457 -1.37 19.67 -11.77
C ALA A 457 -1.13 19.15 -13.20
N PHE A 458 -2.17 18.66 -13.88
CA PHE A 458 -2.09 18.25 -15.28
C PHE A 458 -1.70 19.42 -16.19
N ASN A 459 -2.29 20.61 -16.00
CA ASN A 459 -1.95 21.82 -16.75
C ASN A 459 -0.49 22.24 -16.54
N LYS A 460 -0.01 22.24 -15.28
CA LYS A 460 1.38 22.63 -14.93
C LYS A 460 2.42 21.71 -15.55
N LEU A 461 2.09 20.44 -15.74
CA LEU A 461 2.97 19.46 -16.38
C LEU A 461 2.86 19.45 -17.91
N GLY A 462 1.99 20.28 -18.49
CA GLY A 462 1.78 20.35 -19.94
C GLY A 462 1.18 19.07 -20.52
N ILE A 463 0.42 18.31 -19.72
CA ILE A 463 -0.22 17.07 -20.18
C ILE A 463 -1.69 17.26 -20.55
N THR A 464 -2.27 18.43 -20.32
CA THR A 464 -3.59 18.77 -20.85
C THR A 464 -3.49 19.39 -22.24
N LEU A 465 -4.51 19.14 -23.05
CA LEU A 465 -4.78 19.86 -24.28
C LEU A 465 -6.16 20.51 -24.16
N ASP A 466 -6.20 21.83 -24.35
CA ASP A 466 -7.47 22.56 -24.46
C ASP A 466 -8.17 22.12 -25.74
N SER A 467 -9.30 21.42 -25.60
CA SER A 467 -10.15 21.03 -26.71
C SER A 467 -11.53 21.65 -26.53
N PRO A 468 -11.92 22.62 -27.38
CA PRO A 468 -13.27 23.21 -27.37
C PRO A 468 -14.39 22.18 -27.64
N ASP A 469 -14.06 21.09 -28.34
CA ASP A 469 -15.01 20.11 -28.87
C ASP A 469 -14.93 18.73 -28.18
N GLY A 470 -14.07 18.57 -27.17
CA GLY A 470 -13.97 17.33 -26.41
C GLY A 470 -15.20 17.16 -25.52
N GLU A 471 -15.94 16.06 -25.69
CA GLU A 471 -17.04 15.70 -24.79
C GLU A 471 -16.53 15.75 -23.34
N ARG A 472 -16.88 16.81 -22.60
CA ARG A 472 -16.52 17.08 -21.19
C ARG A 472 -15.17 17.79 -20.91
N GLY A 473 -14.60 18.45 -21.92
CA GLY A 473 -13.83 19.69 -21.72
C GLY A 473 -12.31 19.62 -21.45
N VAL A 474 -11.70 18.45 -21.24
CA VAL A 474 -10.23 18.32 -21.14
C VAL A 474 -9.75 17.02 -21.78
N ILE A 475 -8.81 17.13 -22.72
CA ILE A 475 -8.05 15.99 -23.25
C ILE A 475 -6.74 15.91 -22.47
N ILE A 476 -6.37 14.69 -22.05
CA ILE A 476 -5.16 14.44 -21.29
C ILE A 476 -4.24 13.58 -22.14
N LYS A 477 -2.97 13.94 -22.20
CA LYS A 477 -1.92 13.24 -22.95
C LYS A 477 -1.20 12.26 -22.03
N ASN A 478 -0.95 11.05 -22.52
CA ASN A 478 -0.01 10.14 -21.87
C ASN A 478 1.43 10.64 -22.10
N PRO A 479 2.16 11.07 -21.06
CA PRO A 479 3.46 11.69 -21.21
C PRO A 479 4.55 10.74 -21.71
N PHE A 480 4.33 9.42 -21.64
CA PHE A 480 5.28 8.39 -22.07
C PHE A 480 4.81 7.64 -23.31
N SER A 481 3.71 8.05 -23.93
CA SER A 481 3.30 7.54 -25.24
C SER A 481 4.07 8.24 -26.36
N ASP A 482 4.57 7.46 -27.32
CA ASP A 482 5.26 7.97 -28.51
C ASP A 482 4.25 8.50 -29.53
#